data_AF-A0A369S1V0-F1
#
_entry.id   AF-A0A369S1V0-F1
#
_cell.length_a   1.000
_cell.length_b   1.000
_cell.length_c   1.000
_cell.angle_alpha   90.00
_cell.angle_beta   90.00
_cell.angle_gamma   90.00
#
_symmetry.space_group_name_H-M   'P 1'
#
loop_
_entity.id
_entity.type
_entity.pdbx_description
1 polymer ?
#
loop_
_entity_poly.entity_id
_entity_poly.type
_entity_poly.pdbx_seq_one_letter_code
_entity_poly.pdbx_strand_id
1 'polypeptide(L)'
;MDADETTVLISSNSQQITDDITNYAGDERKKAVTNGKFKLPMCNVHTSLTFIKAICAIICIVTLCGVSITLPILSQSILLSGYCHSNQYYTLISCDIWFPVAFWLAALMVKLYNPSFSFKSYTSHRVFALLGLLEALNAVFVVYASPPNRTTPSLQVILRSLRIPYTVVLSYIVLHKSSGAGRLICTLGTLIGLFISFEPNIFNIDNQYDHHAGESLVWPIIFGLAYLPNSLSTVLQEREIKKDSMEEALIFEAWLQTYKVFYFGLVFWVEFIPGFGESKTLQQFRNGMFCGLMSQFTGNSKVHYPWAAGISCAFILFFCISQLSSLLLLRYADGANYLVIIQALVIPLVAFFWTMFTDKKYFHWYPHFTISTGFIIAGVTIILPCVLLYSHFSAMEEGILADDNDNNSQN
;
A
#
# COMPACT_ATOMS: atom_id res chain seq x y z
N MET A 1 5.87 -40.58 -45.10
CA MET A 1 6.62 -40.34 -43.86
C MET A 1 7.16 -38.93 -43.99
N ASP A 2 6.33 -37.91 -43.74
CA ASP A 2 6.71 -36.50 -43.93
C ASP A 2 5.96 -35.65 -42.90
N ALA A 3 6.32 -35.82 -41.63
CA ALA A 3 5.78 -35.04 -40.52
C ALA A 3 6.86 -34.38 -39.65
N ASP A 4 8.14 -34.52 -39.97
CA ASP A 4 9.24 -34.05 -39.11
C ASP A 4 9.86 -32.71 -39.54
N GLU A 5 9.65 -32.22 -40.77
CA GLU A 5 10.36 -31.01 -41.26
C GLU A 5 9.65 -29.69 -40.92
N THR A 6 8.32 -29.69 -40.78
CA THR A 6 7.54 -28.48 -40.46
C THR A 6 7.51 -28.13 -38.98
N THR A 7 7.70 -29.11 -38.08
CA THR A 7 7.71 -28.86 -36.63
C THR A 7 9.04 -28.28 -36.15
N VAL A 8 10.14 -28.62 -36.82
CA VAL A 8 11.49 -28.11 -36.50
C VAL A 8 11.62 -26.63 -36.91
N LEU A 9 11.10 -26.23 -38.07
CA LEU A 9 11.16 -24.84 -38.56
C LEU A 9 10.33 -23.83 -37.74
N ILE A 10 9.25 -24.27 -37.08
CA ILE A 10 8.46 -23.40 -36.20
C ILE A 10 9.14 -23.23 -34.83
N SER A 11 9.82 -24.28 -34.34
CA SER A 11 10.56 -24.21 -33.08
C SER A 11 11.82 -23.33 -33.18
N SER A 12 12.53 -23.38 -34.31
CA SER A 12 13.74 -22.56 -34.54
C SER A 12 13.40 -21.08 -34.70
N ASN A 13 12.32 -20.75 -35.44
CA ASN A 13 11.87 -19.36 -35.55
C ASN A 13 11.31 -18.81 -34.24
N SER A 14 10.62 -19.63 -33.44
CA SER A 14 10.14 -19.21 -32.12
C SER A 14 11.30 -18.93 -31.16
N GLN A 15 12.33 -19.78 -31.12
CA GLN A 15 13.50 -19.55 -30.28
C GLN A 15 14.30 -18.34 -30.75
N GLN A 16 14.50 -18.18 -32.06
CA GLN A 16 15.24 -17.05 -32.63
C GLN A 16 14.52 -15.71 -32.41
N ILE A 17 13.18 -15.67 -32.47
CA ILE A 17 12.39 -14.48 -32.12
C ILE A 17 12.42 -14.21 -30.60
N THR A 18 12.44 -15.26 -29.77
CA THR A 18 12.54 -15.11 -28.31
C THR A 18 13.92 -14.59 -27.91
N ASP A 19 14.98 -15.08 -28.55
CA ASP A 19 16.37 -14.68 -28.36
C ASP A 19 16.60 -13.24 -28.86
N ASP A 20 16.04 -12.87 -30.02
CA ASP A 20 16.09 -11.49 -30.55
C ASP A 20 15.31 -10.50 -29.67
N ILE A 21 14.17 -10.91 -29.08
CA ILE A 21 13.39 -10.06 -28.14
C ILE A 21 14.10 -9.94 -26.79
N THR A 22 14.74 -11.00 -26.27
CA THR A 22 15.54 -10.90 -25.03
C THR A 22 16.82 -10.09 -25.23
N ASN A 23 17.44 -10.17 -26.40
CA ASN A 23 18.59 -9.34 -26.75
C ASN A 23 18.19 -7.87 -26.94
N TYR A 24 17.02 -7.58 -27.53
CA TYR A 24 16.50 -6.21 -27.63
C TYR A 24 16.08 -5.62 -26.28
N ALA A 25 15.44 -6.42 -25.41
CA ALA A 25 15.04 -5.98 -24.06
C ALA A 25 16.25 -5.80 -23.13
N GLY A 26 17.28 -6.63 -23.29
CA GLY A 26 18.58 -6.48 -22.64
C GLY A 26 19.34 -5.25 -23.13
N ASP A 27 19.32 -4.97 -24.43
CA ASP A 27 20.00 -3.82 -25.04
C ASP A 27 19.29 -2.48 -24.75
N GLU A 28 17.95 -2.45 -24.61
CA GLU A 28 17.24 -1.26 -24.11
C GLU A 28 17.46 -1.02 -22.61
N ARG A 29 17.60 -2.08 -21.79
CA ARG A 29 18.03 -1.94 -20.38
C ARG A 29 19.46 -1.42 -20.29
N LYS A 30 20.38 -1.96 -21.11
CA LYS A 30 21.77 -1.49 -21.20
C LYS A 30 21.84 -0.05 -21.73
N LYS A 31 21.02 0.35 -22.71
CA LYS A 31 20.91 1.74 -23.20
C LYS A 31 20.22 2.70 -22.24
N ALA A 32 19.26 2.24 -21.44
CA ALA A 32 18.60 3.04 -20.42
C ALA A 32 19.53 3.31 -19.20
N VAL A 33 20.38 2.33 -18.86
CA VAL A 33 21.38 2.45 -17.79
C VAL A 33 22.58 3.30 -18.25
N THR A 34 22.99 3.21 -19.51
CA THR A 34 24.13 4.01 -20.03
C THR A 34 23.81 5.48 -20.33
N ASN A 35 22.54 5.89 -20.45
CA ASN A 35 22.18 7.28 -20.78
C ASN A 35 21.39 8.07 -19.72
N GLY A 36 21.05 7.50 -18.56
CA GLY A 36 20.53 8.24 -17.41
C GLY A 36 19.24 9.07 -17.63
N LYS A 37 18.54 8.89 -18.76
CA LYS A 37 17.38 9.70 -19.16
C LYS A 37 16.20 8.77 -19.46
N PHE A 38 15.23 8.75 -18.55
CA PHE A 38 13.96 8.03 -18.74
C PHE A 38 12.90 9.00 -19.26
N LYS A 39 12.12 8.57 -20.27
CA LYS A 39 11.02 9.38 -20.83
C LYS A 39 9.74 9.06 -20.05
N LEU A 40 9.26 9.99 -19.23
CA LEU A 40 7.93 9.86 -18.62
C LEU A 40 6.84 10.19 -19.66
N PRO A 41 5.78 9.38 -19.79
CA PRO A 41 4.76 9.55 -20.84
C PRO A 41 3.75 10.68 -20.58
N MET A 42 3.97 11.56 -19.59
CA MET A 42 3.00 12.59 -19.20
C MET A 42 3.44 14.02 -19.52
N CYS A 43 4.74 14.29 -19.66
CA CYS A 43 5.27 15.59 -20.05
C CYS A 43 6.66 15.35 -20.65
N ASN A 44 6.96 16.00 -21.78
CA ASN A 44 8.17 15.85 -22.58
C ASN A 44 9.43 16.41 -21.87
N VAL A 45 9.63 16.10 -20.59
CA VAL A 45 10.69 16.61 -19.70
C VAL A 45 11.67 15.47 -19.44
N HIS A 46 12.90 15.61 -19.95
CA HIS A 46 13.99 14.70 -19.66
C HIS A 46 14.36 14.79 -18.18
N THR A 47 13.97 13.78 -17.41
CA THR A 47 14.12 13.78 -15.96
C THR A 47 14.98 12.58 -15.55
N SER A 48 15.91 12.79 -14.61
CA SER A 48 16.73 11.69 -14.07
C SER A 48 15.83 10.70 -13.33
N LEU A 49 16.07 9.40 -13.52
CA LEU A 49 15.31 8.33 -12.85
C LEU A 49 15.34 8.49 -11.33
N THR A 50 16.45 8.96 -10.76
CA THR A 50 16.61 9.23 -9.33
C THR A 50 15.65 10.30 -8.83
N PHE A 51 15.44 11.36 -9.62
CA PHE A 51 14.50 12.42 -9.28
C PHE A 51 13.04 11.93 -9.33
N ILE A 52 12.69 11.07 -10.29
CA ILE A 52 11.38 10.44 -10.37
C ILE A 52 11.13 9.55 -9.15
N LYS A 53 12.10 8.70 -8.78
CA LYS A 53 12.02 7.85 -7.57
C LYS A 53 11.78 8.71 -6.33
N ALA A 54 12.51 9.82 -6.17
CA ALA A 54 12.37 10.72 -5.04
C ALA A 54 10.99 11.40 -5.00
N ILE A 55 10.49 11.92 -6.13
CA ILE A 55 9.15 12.51 -6.21
C ILE A 55 8.08 11.47 -5.88
N CYS A 56 8.13 10.28 -6.48
CA CYS A 56 7.17 9.22 -6.19
C CYS A 56 7.20 8.82 -4.72
N ALA A 57 8.38 8.73 -4.09
CA ALA A 57 8.52 8.46 -2.67
C ALA A 57 7.90 9.55 -1.80
N ILE A 58 8.15 10.83 -2.10
CA ILE A 58 7.57 11.97 -1.36
C ILE A 58 6.04 11.98 -1.50
N ILE A 59 5.53 11.83 -2.72
CA ILE A 59 4.08 11.75 -2.98
C ILE A 59 3.47 10.57 -2.22
N CYS A 60 4.11 9.40 -2.25
CA CYS A 60 3.67 8.21 -1.52
C CYS A 60 3.59 8.48 -0.02
N ILE A 61 4.64 9.07 0.60
CA ILE A 61 4.64 9.40 2.02
C ILE A 61 3.52 10.39 2.36
N VAL A 62 3.43 11.52 1.63
CA VAL A 62 2.45 12.58 1.90
C VAL A 62 1.02 12.06 1.78
N THR A 63 0.74 11.31 0.71
CA THR A 63 -0.61 10.79 0.47
C THR A 63 -0.96 9.66 1.43
N LEU A 64 -0.02 8.78 1.80
CA LEU A 64 -0.26 7.75 2.80
C LEU A 64 -0.41 8.33 4.22
N CYS A 65 0.27 9.42 4.55
CA CYS A 65 -0.05 10.23 5.74
C CYS A 65 -1.48 10.74 5.68
N GLY A 66 -1.89 11.30 4.53
CA GLY A 66 -3.27 11.74 4.29
C GLY A 66 -4.30 10.62 4.52
N VAL A 67 -4.07 9.42 3.98
CA VAL A 67 -4.90 8.22 4.23
C VAL A 67 -4.96 7.89 5.72
N SER A 68 -3.81 7.87 6.40
CA SER A 68 -3.70 7.50 7.82
C SER A 68 -4.33 8.52 8.77
N ILE A 69 -4.48 9.77 8.35
CA ILE A 69 -5.17 10.84 9.10
C ILE A 69 -6.67 10.84 8.79
N THR A 70 -7.04 10.76 7.52
CA THR A 70 -8.45 10.86 7.09
C THR A 70 -9.27 9.63 7.47
N LEU A 71 -8.68 8.43 7.49
CA LEU A 71 -9.40 7.19 7.83
C LEU A 71 -9.93 7.16 9.27
N PRO A 72 -9.13 7.43 10.32
CA PRO A 72 -9.65 7.51 11.68
C PRO A 72 -10.74 8.57 11.83
N ILE A 73 -10.58 9.76 11.23
CA ILE A 73 -11.58 10.83 11.31
C ILE A 73 -12.88 10.41 10.61
N LEU A 74 -12.78 9.74 9.46
CA LEU A 74 -13.93 9.19 8.74
C LEU A 74 -14.63 8.10 9.57
N SER A 75 -13.87 7.13 10.08
CA SER A 75 -14.39 6.04 10.91
C SER A 75 -15.08 6.59 12.15
N GLN A 76 -14.46 7.55 12.83
CA GLN A 76 -15.02 8.25 13.98
C GLN A 76 -16.31 8.98 13.61
N SER A 77 -16.34 9.70 12.48
CA SER A 77 -17.54 10.42 12.02
C SER A 77 -18.71 9.47 11.70
N ILE A 78 -18.42 8.27 11.18
CA ILE A 78 -19.43 7.24 10.88
C ILE A 78 -19.92 6.55 12.16
N LEU A 79 -19.02 6.32 13.14
CA LEU A 79 -19.32 5.60 14.38
C LEU A 79 -19.96 6.48 15.47
N LEU A 80 -19.66 7.79 15.53
CA LEU A 80 -20.22 8.72 16.53
C LEU A 80 -21.65 9.20 16.24
N SER A 81 -22.30 8.67 15.21
CA SER A 81 -23.73 8.82 14.97
C SER A 81 -24.53 8.29 16.19
N GLY A 82 -24.75 9.15 17.19
CA GLY A 82 -25.40 8.78 18.46
C GLY A 82 -26.86 8.31 18.32
N TYR A 83 -27.44 8.43 17.12
CA TYR A 83 -28.80 8.02 16.81
C TYR A 83 -28.90 6.64 16.19
N CYS A 84 -27.81 6.10 15.63
CA CYS A 84 -27.82 4.81 14.96
C CYS A 84 -26.40 4.25 14.75
N HIS A 85 -26.22 2.96 15.05
CA HIS A 85 -24.94 2.26 14.95
C HIS A 85 -24.69 1.80 13.50
N SER A 86 -23.60 2.28 12.90
CA SER A 86 -23.13 1.80 11.59
C SER A 86 -22.36 0.48 11.75
N ASN A 87 -22.36 -0.38 10.73
CA ASN A 87 -21.61 -1.64 10.75
C ASN A 87 -20.17 -1.43 10.30
N GLN A 88 -19.24 -2.22 10.86
CA GLN A 88 -17.84 -2.25 10.41
C GLN A 88 -17.70 -2.59 8.92
N TYR A 89 -18.55 -3.47 8.40
CA TYR A 89 -18.62 -3.76 6.97
C TYR A 89 -18.91 -2.52 6.10
N TYR A 90 -19.71 -1.57 6.59
CA TYR A 90 -19.97 -0.33 5.85
C TYR A 90 -18.70 0.50 5.69
N THR A 91 -17.92 0.65 6.76
CA THR A 91 -16.62 1.36 6.72
C THR A 91 -15.65 0.72 5.75
N LEU A 92 -15.69 -0.61 5.61
CA LEU A 92 -14.87 -1.34 4.66
C LEU A 92 -15.33 -1.16 3.21
N ILE A 93 -16.63 -1.15 2.91
CA ILE A 93 -17.09 -1.11 1.51
C ILE A 93 -17.34 0.32 0.98
N SER A 94 -17.64 1.29 1.84
CA SER A 94 -18.16 2.60 1.41
C SER A 94 -17.17 3.38 0.54
N CYS A 95 -15.89 3.40 0.91
CA CYS A 95 -14.83 4.04 0.14
C CYS A 95 -14.27 3.12 -0.94
N ASP A 96 -14.20 1.82 -0.67
CA ASP A 96 -13.58 0.85 -1.59
C ASP A 96 -14.32 0.70 -2.92
N ILE A 97 -15.65 0.85 -2.95
CA ILE A 97 -16.43 0.86 -4.21
C ILE A 97 -15.97 1.99 -5.15
N TRP A 98 -15.49 3.12 -4.61
CA TRP A 98 -15.08 4.26 -5.42
C TRP A 98 -13.67 4.14 -6.02
N PHE A 99 -12.80 3.30 -5.46
CA PHE A 99 -11.45 3.12 -5.98
C PHE A 99 -11.40 2.60 -7.43
N PRO A 100 -12.08 1.50 -7.80
CA PRO A 100 -12.08 1.07 -9.21
C PRO A 100 -12.73 2.12 -10.11
N VAL A 101 -13.78 2.81 -9.65
CA VAL A 101 -14.41 3.89 -10.41
C VAL A 101 -13.41 5.01 -10.69
N ALA A 102 -12.66 5.46 -9.67
CA ALA A 102 -11.65 6.50 -9.82
C ALA A 102 -10.52 6.09 -10.77
N PHE A 103 -10.02 4.86 -10.67
CA PHE A 103 -8.96 4.36 -11.56
C PHE A 103 -9.43 4.16 -13.00
N TRP A 104 -10.62 3.59 -13.22
CA TRP A 104 -11.18 3.46 -14.57
C TRP A 104 -11.48 4.81 -15.21
N LEU A 105 -12.00 5.77 -14.45
CA LEU A 105 -12.19 7.15 -14.93
C LEU A 105 -10.84 7.80 -15.27
N ALA A 106 -9.82 7.64 -14.43
CA ALA A 106 -8.48 8.14 -14.73
C ALA A 106 -7.91 7.49 -16.00
N ALA A 107 -8.15 6.19 -16.22
CA ALA A 107 -7.71 5.46 -17.40
C ALA A 107 -8.39 5.99 -18.67
N LEU A 108 -9.70 6.23 -18.59
CA LEU A 108 -10.49 6.83 -19.67
C LEU A 108 -9.99 8.23 -20.00
N MET A 109 -9.74 9.07 -18.98
CA MET A 109 -9.21 10.42 -19.19
C MET A 109 -7.84 10.36 -19.88
N VAL A 110 -6.92 9.50 -19.43
CA VAL A 110 -5.61 9.34 -20.09
C VAL A 110 -5.76 8.86 -21.54
N LYS A 111 -6.67 7.94 -21.83
CA LYS A 111 -6.94 7.51 -23.22
C LYS A 111 -7.47 8.64 -24.09
N LEU A 112 -8.33 9.50 -23.55
CA LEU A 112 -8.88 10.65 -24.26
C LEU A 112 -7.77 11.66 -24.62
N TYR A 113 -6.79 11.85 -23.74
CA TYR A 113 -5.63 12.72 -24.01
C TYR A 113 -4.56 12.05 -24.89
N ASN A 114 -4.32 10.76 -24.70
CA ASN A 114 -3.31 9.97 -25.40
C ASN A 114 -3.94 8.75 -26.08
N PRO A 115 -4.33 8.85 -27.37
CA PRO A 115 -5.00 7.77 -28.10
C PRO A 115 -4.17 6.48 -28.19
N SER A 116 -2.85 6.57 -28.06
CA SER A 116 -1.93 5.42 -28.06
C SER A 116 -1.98 4.58 -26.78
N PHE A 117 -2.58 5.09 -25.70
CA PHE A 117 -2.71 4.37 -24.43
C PHE A 117 -3.56 3.10 -24.59
N SER A 118 -3.09 1.94 -24.14
CA SER A 118 -3.83 0.68 -24.29
C SER A 118 -4.61 0.35 -23.02
N PHE A 119 -5.87 -0.11 -23.15
CA PHE A 119 -6.63 -0.71 -22.05
C PHE A 119 -6.32 -2.20 -21.85
N LYS A 120 -5.48 -2.78 -22.70
CA LYS A 120 -5.13 -4.19 -22.61
C LYS A 120 -4.22 -4.39 -21.40
N SER A 121 -4.65 -5.26 -20.48
CA SER A 121 -3.76 -5.81 -19.47
C SER A 121 -3.06 -7.05 -20.02
N TYR A 122 -1.76 -7.16 -19.76
CA TYR A 122 -0.92 -8.30 -20.12
C TYR A 122 -0.82 -9.30 -18.96
N THR A 123 -1.10 -8.82 -17.74
CA THR A 123 -1.20 -9.65 -16.54
C THR A 123 -2.44 -10.54 -16.60
N SER A 124 -2.30 -11.80 -16.19
CA SER A 124 -3.43 -12.75 -16.18
C SER A 124 -4.49 -12.34 -15.14
N HIS A 125 -5.76 -12.42 -15.53
CA HIS A 125 -6.90 -12.24 -14.61
C HIS A 125 -6.86 -13.15 -13.37
N ARG A 126 -6.22 -14.33 -13.45
CA ARG A 126 -6.02 -15.21 -12.29
C ARG A 126 -5.12 -14.56 -11.23
N VAL A 127 -4.12 -13.79 -11.67
CA VAL A 127 -3.22 -13.08 -10.77
C VAL A 127 -3.93 -11.89 -10.14
N PHE A 128 -4.69 -11.11 -10.91
CA PHE A 128 -5.52 -10.04 -10.33
C PHE A 128 -6.54 -10.56 -9.32
N ALA A 129 -7.14 -11.71 -9.57
CA ALA A 129 -8.03 -12.36 -8.62
C ALA A 129 -7.28 -12.73 -7.31
N LEU A 130 -6.08 -13.31 -7.41
CA LEU A 130 -5.27 -13.61 -6.23
C LEU A 130 -4.86 -12.34 -5.46
N LEU A 131 -4.39 -11.30 -6.15
CA LEU A 131 -3.98 -10.03 -5.54
C LEU A 131 -5.17 -9.34 -4.85
N GLY A 132 -6.32 -9.26 -5.54
CA GLY A 132 -7.55 -8.70 -4.99
C GLY A 132 -8.04 -9.47 -3.76
N LEU A 133 -7.93 -10.81 -3.76
CA LEU A 133 -8.26 -11.64 -2.60
C LEU A 133 -7.33 -11.35 -1.42
N LEU A 134 -6.02 -11.26 -1.65
CA LEU A 134 -5.04 -10.98 -0.59
C LEU A 134 -5.25 -9.59 0.03
N GLU A 135 -5.52 -8.57 -0.78
CA GLU A 135 -5.85 -7.23 -0.27
C GLU A 135 -7.18 -7.20 0.46
N ALA A 136 -8.19 -7.91 -0.03
CA ALA A 136 -9.48 -8.01 0.65
C ALA A 136 -9.36 -8.73 2.01
N LEU A 137 -8.59 -9.82 2.09
CA LEU A 137 -8.32 -10.53 3.34
C LEU A 137 -7.59 -9.63 4.35
N ASN A 138 -6.57 -8.89 3.91
CA ASN A 138 -5.90 -7.89 4.75
C ASN A 138 -6.92 -6.88 5.30
N ALA A 139 -7.68 -6.22 4.41
CA ALA A 139 -8.62 -5.19 4.81
C ALA A 139 -9.70 -5.72 5.79
N VAL A 140 -10.24 -6.91 5.55
CA VAL A 140 -11.19 -7.56 6.47
C VAL A 140 -10.54 -7.78 7.83
N PHE A 141 -9.36 -8.39 7.90
CA PHE A 141 -8.73 -8.66 9.19
C PHE A 141 -8.34 -7.36 9.93
N VAL A 142 -7.81 -6.36 9.24
CA VAL A 142 -7.47 -5.07 9.85
C VAL A 142 -8.71 -4.36 10.35
N VAL A 143 -9.74 -4.17 9.52
CA VAL A 143 -10.94 -3.40 9.89
C VAL A 143 -11.64 -4.04 11.08
N TYR A 144 -11.84 -5.37 11.08
CA TYR A 144 -12.54 -6.03 12.17
C TYR A 144 -11.68 -6.20 13.44
N ALA A 145 -10.35 -6.24 13.34
CA ALA A 145 -9.48 -6.35 14.53
C ALA A 145 -9.04 -4.97 15.08
N SER A 146 -9.21 -3.88 14.34
CA SER A 146 -8.89 -2.49 14.72
C SER A 146 -9.76 -1.82 15.80
N PRO A 147 -10.99 -2.24 16.11
CA PRO A 147 -11.74 -1.63 17.19
C PRO A 147 -10.94 -1.65 18.51
N PRO A 148 -10.94 -0.55 19.30
CA PRO A 148 -10.09 -0.43 20.47
C PRO A 148 -10.42 -1.44 21.59
N ASN A 149 -11.62 -2.02 21.57
CA ASN A 149 -12.02 -3.13 22.45
C ASN A 149 -11.39 -4.49 22.07
N ARG A 150 -10.90 -4.63 20.84
CA ARG A 150 -10.28 -5.86 20.30
C ARG A 150 -8.77 -5.76 20.28
N THR A 151 -8.24 -4.64 19.75
CA THR A 151 -6.80 -4.37 19.75
C THR A 151 -6.55 -2.95 20.21
N THR A 152 -5.75 -2.78 21.26
CA THR A 152 -5.41 -1.45 21.78
C THR A 152 -4.66 -0.63 20.73
N PRO A 153 -4.91 0.69 20.63
CA PRO A 153 -4.26 1.54 19.62
C PRO A 153 -2.73 1.45 19.63
N SER A 154 -2.10 1.44 20.82
CA SER A 154 -0.65 1.28 20.97
C SER A 154 -0.14 -0.02 20.32
N LEU A 155 -0.88 -1.13 20.48
CA LEU A 155 -0.50 -2.42 19.94
C LEU A 155 -0.71 -2.49 18.42
N GLN A 156 -1.75 -1.86 17.88
CA GLN A 156 -1.97 -1.79 16.44
C GLN A 156 -0.80 -1.14 15.70
N VAL A 157 -0.22 -0.10 16.29
CA VAL A 157 0.94 0.61 15.73
C VAL A 157 2.15 -0.31 15.63
N ILE A 158 2.42 -1.09 16.69
CA ILE A 158 3.53 -2.06 16.73
C ILE A 158 3.29 -3.19 15.74
N LEU A 159 2.11 -3.80 15.76
CA LEU A 159 1.77 -4.93 14.88
C LEU A 159 1.80 -4.56 13.41
N ARG A 160 1.49 -3.30 13.06
CA ARG A 160 1.61 -2.79 11.69
C ARG A 160 3.06 -2.81 11.18
N SER A 161 4.05 -2.67 12.08
CA SER A 161 5.46 -2.75 11.70
C SER A 161 5.90 -4.14 11.25
N LEU A 162 5.14 -5.21 11.58
CA LEU A 162 5.38 -6.58 11.11
C LEU A 162 5.32 -6.71 9.59
N ARG A 163 4.71 -5.73 8.90
CA ARG A 163 4.74 -5.65 7.44
C ARG A 163 6.19 -5.67 6.90
N ILE A 164 7.14 -5.01 7.55
CA ILE A 164 8.53 -4.93 7.09
C ILE A 164 9.20 -6.32 7.08
N PRO A 165 9.29 -7.06 8.20
CA PRO A 165 9.91 -8.38 8.18
C PRO A 165 9.14 -9.37 7.30
N TYR A 166 7.81 -9.31 7.24
CA TYR A 166 7.04 -10.15 6.32
C TYR A 166 7.40 -9.90 4.86
N THR A 167 7.50 -8.65 4.43
CA THR A 167 7.90 -8.32 3.06
C THR A 167 9.32 -8.78 2.77
N VAL A 168 10.29 -8.58 3.67
CA VAL A 168 11.68 -9.02 3.45
C VAL A 168 11.76 -10.54 3.28
N VAL A 169 11.11 -11.31 4.16
CA VAL A 169 11.08 -12.77 4.10
C VAL A 169 10.35 -13.26 2.84
N LEU A 170 9.20 -12.66 2.51
CA LEU A 170 8.44 -13.05 1.31
C LEU A 170 9.15 -12.66 0.02
N SER A 171 9.85 -11.53 -0.04
CA SER A 171 10.71 -11.17 -1.18
C SER A 171 11.84 -12.18 -1.36
N TYR A 172 12.42 -12.69 -0.27
CA TYR A 172 13.42 -13.75 -0.35
C TYR A 172 12.82 -15.08 -0.86
N ILE A 173 11.62 -15.47 -0.38
CA ILE A 173 10.98 -16.74 -0.76
C ILE A 173 10.41 -16.70 -2.19
N VAL A 174 9.72 -15.62 -2.57
CA VAL A 174 8.90 -15.55 -3.80
C VAL A 174 9.70 -14.97 -4.98
N LEU A 175 10.50 -13.94 -4.74
CA LEU A 175 11.32 -13.31 -5.80
C LEU A 175 12.75 -13.87 -5.83
N HIS A 176 13.13 -14.72 -4.87
CA HIS A 176 14.51 -15.19 -4.69
C HIS A 176 15.53 -14.06 -4.61
N LYS A 177 15.11 -12.87 -4.16
CA LYS A 177 15.96 -11.68 -4.04
C LYS A 177 16.53 -11.62 -2.63
N SER A 178 17.84 -11.86 -2.52
CA SER A 178 18.56 -11.60 -1.27
C SER A 178 18.80 -10.10 -1.09
N SER A 179 18.60 -9.60 0.12
CA SER A 179 19.02 -8.24 0.47
C SER A 179 20.47 -8.28 0.92
N GLY A 180 21.34 -7.46 0.33
CA GLY A 180 22.73 -7.35 0.78
C GLY A 180 22.81 -6.89 2.24
N ALA A 181 23.95 -7.14 2.89
CA ALA A 181 24.15 -6.87 4.31
C ALA A 181 23.89 -5.40 4.68
N GLY A 182 24.33 -4.45 3.84
CA GLY A 182 24.08 -3.01 4.06
C GLY A 182 22.59 -2.67 4.07
N ARG A 183 21.80 -3.27 3.19
CA ARG A 183 20.35 -3.09 3.10
C ARG A 183 19.63 -3.69 4.30
N LEU A 184 20.07 -4.85 4.79
CA LEU A 184 19.54 -5.46 6.01
C LEU A 184 19.83 -4.59 7.25
N ILE A 185 21.02 -4.00 7.34
CA ILE A 185 21.38 -3.06 8.42
C ILE A 185 20.46 -1.84 8.38
N CYS A 186 20.20 -1.25 7.20
CA CYS A 186 19.27 -0.14 7.07
C CYS A 186 17.83 -0.53 7.43
N THR A 187 17.36 -1.71 7.03
CA THR A 187 16.04 -2.22 7.43
C THR A 187 15.94 -2.40 8.95
N LEU A 188 16.98 -2.95 9.58
CA LEU A 188 17.04 -3.10 11.03
C LEU A 188 17.09 -1.73 11.74
N GLY A 189 17.86 -0.78 11.20
CA GLY A 189 17.90 0.61 11.67
C GLY A 189 16.52 1.28 11.60
N THR A 190 15.77 1.07 10.52
CA THR A 190 14.38 1.54 10.40
C THR A 190 13.47 0.90 11.45
N LEU A 191 13.58 -0.41 11.71
CA LEU A 191 12.82 -1.08 12.76
C LEU A 191 13.15 -0.54 14.15
N ILE A 192 14.44 -0.26 14.44
CA ILE A 192 14.88 0.36 15.70
C ILE A 192 14.30 1.77 15.83
N GLY A 193 14.36 2.58 14.78
CA GLY A 193 13.79 3.93 14.77
C GLY A 193 12.27 3.94 14.97
N LEU A 194 11.56 2.96 14.40
CA LEU A 194 10.13 2.75 14.67
C LEU A 194 9.88 2.38 16.13
N PHE A 195 10.68 1.47 16.69
CA PHE A 195 10.54 1.05 18.09
C PHE A 195 10.74 2.24 19.05
N ILE A 196 11.77 3.05 18.82
CA ILE A 196 12.03 4.29 19.57
C ILE A 196 10.85 5.25 19.46
N SER A 197 10.27 5.40 18.26
CA SER A 197 9.09 6.26 18.06
C SER A 197 7.85 5.78 18.85
N PHE A 198 7.77 4.49 19.19
CA PHE A 198 6.61 3.88 19.85
C PHE A 198 6.78 3.63 21.33
N GLU A 199 7.99 3.78 21.86
CA GLU A 199 8.28 3.63 23.30
C GLU A 199 7.28 4.37 24.21
N PRO A 200 6.88 5.63 23.93
CA PRO A 200 5.93 6.33 24.79
C PRO A 200 4.53 5.70 24.80
N ASN A 201 4.10 5.13 23.67
CA ASN A 201 2.81 4.46 23.53
C ASN A 201 2.80 3.07 24.20
N ILE A 202 3.95 2.38 24.20
CA ILE A 202 4.14 1.07 24.86
C ILE A 202 4.10 1.22 26.38
N PHE A 203 4.85 2.20 26.90
CA PHE A 203 4.98 2.40 28.34
C PHE A 203 3.94 3.38 28.92
N ASN A 204 2.98 3.81 28.10
CA ASN A 204 1.89 4.72 28.48
C ASN A 204 2.40 5.95 29.26
N ILE A 205 3.50 6.55 28.81
CA ILE A 205 4.22 7.63 29.53
C ILE A 205 3.30 8.85 29.74
N ASP A 206 2.35 9.08 28.83
CA ASP A 206 1.40 10.19 28.89
C ASP A 206 0.04 9.82 29.56
N ASN A 207 -0.11 8.62 30.13
CA ASN A 207 -1.36 8.12 30.76
C ASN A 207 -2.63 8.33 29.89
N GLN A 208 -2.50 8.27 28.56
CA GLN A 208 -3.62 8.59 27.65
C GLN A 208 -4.59 7.43 27.44
N TYR A 209 -4.23 6.22 27.87
CA TYR A 209 -5.03 5.03 27.68
C TYR A 209 -5.35 4.37 29.02
N ASP A 210 -6.63 4.36 29.40
CA ASP A 210 -7.13 3.48 30.45
C ASP A 210 -6.96 2.04 30.00
N HIS A 211 -6.21 1.24 30.76
CA HIS A 211 -5.97 -0.17 30.50
C HIS A 211 -7.23 -1.00 30.73
N HIS A 212 -8.22 -0.88 29.85
CA HIS A 212 -9.24 -1.91 29.65
C HIS A 212 -8.69 -2.91 28.64
N ALA A 213 -7.76 -3.76 29.09
CA ALA A 213 -7.26 -4.87 28.30
C ALA A 213 -8.44 -5.81 27.99
N GLY A 214 -8.90 -5.82 26.73
CA GLY A 214 -9.84 -6.82 26.26
C GLY A 214 -9.27 -8.21 26.48
N GLU A 215 -10.04 -9.09 27.11
CA GLU A 215 -9.62 -10.41 27.64
C GLU A 215 -9.16 -11.43 26.59
N SER A 216 -9.05 -11.07 25.30
CA SER A 216 -8.70 -12.01 24.23
C SER A 216 -7.49 -11.57 23.40
N LEU A 217 -6.37 -12.26 23.64
CA LEU A 217 -5.11 -12.16 22.87
C LEU A 217 -5.27 -12.54 21.38
N VAL A 218 -6.41 -13.13 21.00
CA VAL A 218 -6.66 -13.63 19.64
C VAL A 218 -6.72 -12.48 18.63
N TRP A 219 -7.35 -11.36 18.99
CA TRP A 219 -7.55 -10.23 18.08
C TRP A 219 -6.24 -9.52 17.68
N PRO A 220 -5.32 -9.23 18.62
CA PRO A 220 -3.99 -8.74 18.25
C PRO A 220 -3.22 -9.69 17.32
N ILE A 221 -3.32 -11.00 17.53
CA ILE A 221 -2.66 -11.99 16.65
C ILE A 221 -3.25 -11.92 15.24
N ILE A 222 -4.58 -11.88 15.12
CA ILE A 222 -5.27 -11.72 13.83
C ILE A 222 -4.85 -10.41 13.16
N PHE A 223 -4.78 -9.30 13.92
CA PHE A 223 -4.34 -8.00 13.41
C PHE A 223 -2.90 -8.05 12.88
N GLY A 224 -1.98 -8.69 13.61
CA GLY A 224 -0.61 -8.90 13.15
C GLY A 224 -0.53 -9.76 11.88
N LEU A 225 -1.29 -10.86 11.83
CA LEU A 225 -1.36 -11.75 10.67
C LEU A 225 -2.00 -11.10 9.44
N ALA A 226 -2.85 -10.09 9.61
CA ALA A 226 -3.48 -9.35 8.51
C ALA A 226 -2.48 -8.71 7.55
N TYR A 227 -1.30 -8.34 8.05
CA TYR A 227 -0.23 -7.75 7.23
C TYR A 227 0.55 -8.78 6.39
N LEU A 228 0.39 -10.08 6.66
CA LEU A 228 1.01 -11.14 5.86
C LEU A 228 0.45 -11.19 4.43
N PRO A 229 -0.88 -11.33 4.18
CA PRO A 229 -1.42 -11.31 2.82
C PRO A 229 -1.16 -9.97 2.11
N ASN A 230 -1.13 -8.86 2.84
CA ASN A 230 -0.74 -7.56 2.29
C ASN A 230 0.70 -7.56 1.74
N SER A 231 1.61 -8.11 2.54
CA SER A 231 3.03 -8.21 2.19
C SER A 231 3.22 -9.13 0.99
N LEU A 232 2.50 -10.26 0.96
CA LEU A 232 2.49 -11.18 -0.18
C LEU A 232 1.94 -10.51 -1.44
N SER A 233 0.82 -9.79 -1.35
CA SER A 233 0.26 -9.01 -2.46
C SER A 233 1.29 -8.01 -3.00
N THR A 234 1.95 -7.25 -2.12
CA THR A 234 2.98 -6.28 -2.52
C THR A 234 4.15 -6.95 -3.28
N VAL A 235 4.61 -8.12 -2.82
CA VAL A 235 5.71 -8.86 -3.47
C VAL A 235 5.28 -9.45 -4.81
N LEU A 236 4.04 -9.94 -4.92
CA LEU A 236 3.48 -10.43 -6.17
C LEU A 236 3.23 -9.30 -7.18
N GLN A 237 2.79 -8.12 -6.73
CA GLN A 237 2.70 -6.93 -7.58
C GLN A 237 4.06 -6.57 -8.17
N GLU A 238 5.15 -6.66 -7.38
CA GLU A 238 6.50 -6.44 -7.88
C GLU A 238 6.84 -7.42 -8.99
N ARG A 239 6.54 -8.70 -8.76
CA ARG A 239 6.81 -9.77 -9.73
C ARG A 239 6.16 -9.48 -11.07
N GLU A 240 4.87 -9.16 -11.09
CA GLU A 240 4.13 -8.96 -12.34
C GLU A 240 4.49 -7.63 -13.03
N ILE A 241 4.56 -6.51 -12.27
CA ILE A 241 4.84 -5.19 -12.85
C ILE A 241 6.25 -5.08 -13.44
N LYS A 242 7.20 -5.89 -12.93
CA LYS A 242 8.58 -5.94 -13.43
C LYS A 242 8.82 -7.03 -14.49
N LYS A 243 7.90 -7.99 -14.63
CA LYS A 243 8.02 -9.09 -15.60
C LYS A 243 7.87 -8.59 -17.03
N ASP A 244 6.81 -7.81 -17.29
CA ASP A 244 6.50 -7.28 -18.61
C ASP A 244 6.47 -5.74 -18.56
N SER A 245 7.47 -5.08 -19.17
CA SER A 245 7.56 -3.62 -19.23
C SER A 245 6.41 -2.94 -19.98
N MET A 246 5.51 -3.73 -20.55
CA MET A 246 4.35 -3.32 -21.34
C MET A 246 3.10 -3.05 -20.51
N GLU A 247 3.04 -3.49 -19.25
CA GLU A 247 1.87 -3.27 -18.41
C GLU A 247 1.78 -1.79 -17.98
N GLU A 248 0.62 -1.17 -18.17
CA GLU A 248 0.36 0.20 -17.72
C GLU A 248 -0.04 0.20 -16.25
N ALA A 249 0.68 0.94 -15.39
CA ALA A 249 0.46 0.93 -13.94
C ALA A 249 -0.98 1.31 -13.54
N LEU A 250 -1.60 2.20 -14.31
CA LEU A 250 -2.96 2.68 -14.06
C LEU A 250 -4.00 1.59 -14.39
N ILE A 251 -3.81 0.83 -15.48
CA ILE A 251 -4.68 -0.30 -15.84
C ILE A 251 -4.52 -1.44 -14.86
N PHE A 252 -3.28 -1.72 -14.44
CA PHE A 252 -2.99 -2.72 -13.42
C PHE A 252 -3.74 -2.42 -12.12
N GLU A 253 -3.69 -1.16 -11.63
CA GLU A 253 -4.45 -0.78 -10.44
C GLU A 253 -5.97 -0.82 -10.67
N ALA A 254 -6.46 -0.37 -11.83
CA ALA A 254 -7.90 -0.42 -12.12
C ALA A 254 -8.45 -1.85 -11.99
N TRP A 255 -7.73 -2.84 -12.55
CA TRP A 255 -8.11 -4.25 -12.41
C TRP A 255 -7.95 -4.76 -10.98
N LEU A 256 -6.84 -4.47 -10.31
CA LEU A 256 -6.60 -4.86 -8.93
C LEU A 256 -7.74 -4.40 -8.00
N GLN A 257 -8.10 -3.11 -8.05
CA GLN A 257 -9.18 -2.54 -7.26
C GLN A 257 -10.55 -3.14 -7.64
N THR A 258 -10.77 -3.48 -8.91
CA THR A 258 -12.01 -4.13 -9.37
C THR A 258 -12.17 -5.52 -8.73
N TYR A 259 -11.12 -6.34 -8.75
CA TYR A 259 -11.15 -7.66 -8.11
C TYR A 259 -11.26 -7.54 -6.58
N LYS A 260 -10.58 -6.57 -5.96
CA LYS A 260 -10.69 -6.31 -4.52
C LYS A 260 -12.14 -6.03 -4.09
N VAL A 261 -12.84 -5.14 -4.80
CA VAL A 261 -14.25 -4.84 -4.53
C VAL A 261 -15.16 -6.04 -4.80
N PHE A 262 -14.87 -6.82 -5.84
CA PHE A 262 -15.57 -8.08 -6.08
C PHE A 262 -15.47 -9.03 -4.87
N TYR A 263 -14.27 -9.20 -4.30
CA TYR A 263 -14.09 -10.02 -3.10
C TYR A 263 -14.77 -9.42 -1.87
N PHE A 264 -14.77 -8.10 -1.69
CA PHE A 264 -15.57 -7.47 -0.65
C PHE A 264 -17.05 -7.83 -0.77
N GLY A 265 -17.61 -7.76 -1.98
CA GLY A 265 -18.96 -8.23 -2.24
C GLY A 265 -19.21 -9.69 -1.85
N LEU A 266 -18.20 -10.56 -1.95
CA LEU A 266 -18.30 -11.98 -1.55
C LEU A 266 -18.16 -12.20 -0.04
N VAL A 267 -17.49 -11.32 0.71
CA VAL A 267 -17.25 -11.49 2.16
C VAL A 267 -18.28 -10.78 3.04
N PHE A 268 -19.40 -10.30 2.49
CA PHE A 268 -20.46 -9.65 3.28
C PHE A 268 -20.99 -10.54 4.42
N TRP A 269 -20.95 -11.86 4.26
CA TRP A 269 -21.45 -12.81 5.24
C TRP A 269 -20.61 -12.86 6.54
N VAL A 270 -19.37 -12.35 6.50
CA VAL A 270 -18.46 -12.30 7.65
C VAL A 270 -19.05 -11.46 8.79
N GLU A 271 -19.90 -10.50 8.46
CA GLU A 271 -20.63 -9.64 9.39
C GLU A 271 -21.67 -10.41 10.24
N PHE A 272 -22.05 -11.64 9.85
CA PHE A 272 -22.96 -12.50 10.61
C PHE A 272 -22.26 -13.52 11.52
N ILE A 273 -20.93 -13.63 11.45
CA ILE A 273 -20.17 -14.61 12.24
C ILE A 273 -20.15 -14.16 13.71
N PRO A 274 -20.67 -14.97 14.66
CA PRO A 274 -20.65 -14.63 16.07
C PRO A 274 -19.23 -14.41 16.58
N GLY A 275 -19.02 -13.30 17.30
CA GLY A 275 -17.71 -12.90 17.81
C GLY A 275 -16.86 -12.14 16.81
N PHE A 276 -17.07 -12.31 15.49
CA PHE A 276 -16.34 -11.59 14.45
C PHE A 276 -17.11 -10.35 13.95
N GLY A 277 -18.34 -10.53 13.48
CA GLY A 277 -19.23 -9.45 13.04
C GLY A 277 -20.14 -8.90 14.13
N GLU A 278 -20.81 -7.78 13.85
CA GLU A 278 -21.69 -7.09 14.80
C GLU A 278 -23.18 -7.45 14.59
N SER A 279 -23.55 -7.84 13.37
CA SER A 279 -24.94 -8.08 12.97
C SER A 279 -25.39 -9.52 13.24
N LYS A 280 -26.47 -9.71 13.99
CA LYS A 280 -27.06 -11.06 14.23
C LYS A 280 -28.15 -11.43 13.22
N THR A 281 -28.73 -10.44 12.55
CA THR A 281 -29.81 -10.63 11.56
C THR A 281 -29.59 -9.78 10.32
N LEU A 282 -30.13 -10.21 9.18
CA LEU A 282 -30.05 -9.45 7.93
C LEU A 282 -30.70 -8.05 8.05
N GLN A 283 -31.72 -7.91 8.89
CA GLN A 283 -32.36 -6.63 9.15
C GLN A 283 -31.43 -5.67 9.90
N GLN A 284 -30.69 -6.16 10.91
CA GLN A 284 -29.67 -5.37 11.59
C GLN A 284 -28.55 -4.96 10.63
N PHE A 285 -28.10 -5.89 9.78
CA PHE A 285 -27.11 -5.61 8.75
C PHE A 285 -27.57 -4.48 7.81
N ARG A 286 -28.78 -4.60 7.25
CA ARG A 286 -29.34 -3.59 6.35
C ARG A 286 -29.49 -2.24 7.03
N ASN A 287 -29.96 -2.23 8.28
CA ASN A 287 -30.12 -1.00 9.04
C ASN A 287 -28.78 -0.30 9.29
N GLY A 288 -27.74 -1.04 9.69
CA GLY A 288 -26.40 -0.48 9.88
C GLY A 288 -25.75 0.01 8.59
N MET A 289 -25.95 -0.68 7.46
CA MET A 289 -25.52 -0.22 6.14
C MET A 289 -26.22 1.09 5.72
N PHE A 290 -27.55 1.16 5.89
CA PHE A 290 -28.32 2.37 5.59
C PHE A 290 -27.91 3.51 6.51
N CYS A 291 -27.68 3.22 7.78
CA CYS A 291 -27.21 4.16 8.77
C CYS A 291 -25.88 4.81 8.40
N GLY A 292 -24.89 4.00 8.02
CA GLY A 292 -23.61 4.47 7.52
C GLY A 292 -23.79 5.39 6.32
N LEU A 293 -24.62 5.00 5.35
CA LEU A 293 -24.93 5.81 4.18
C LEU A 293 -25.59 7.15 4.52
N MET A 294 -26.54 7.14 5.45
CA MET A 294 -27.18 8.37 5.92
C MET A 294 -26.17 9.27 6.64
N SER A 295 -25.31 8.71 7.49
CA SER A 295 -24.28 9.47 8.22
C SER A 295 -23.29 10.16 7.28
N GLN A 296 -22.89 9.47 6.21
CA GLN A 296 -21.85 9.91 5.29
C GLN A 296 -22.38 10.89 4.23
N PHE A 297 -23.56 10.64 3.65
CA PHE A 297 -24.02 11.35 2.44
C PHE A 297 -25.29 12.19 2.60
N THR A 298 -26.06 12.04 3.67
CA THR A 298 -27.35 12.76 3.78
C THR A 298 -27.26 13.95 4.71
N GLY A 299 -27.78 15.11 4.31
CA GLY A 299 -27.79 16.34 5.13
C GLY A 299 -28.70 16.34 6.37
N ASN A 300 -29.10 15.17 6.88
CA ASN A 300 -30.00 15.07 8.02
C ASN A 300 -29.28 15.47 9.31
N SER A 301 -29.56 16.66 9.84
CA SER A 301 -28.90 17.25 11.03
C SER A 301 -28.91 16.38 12.29
N LYS A 302 -29.75 15.32 12.35
CA LYS A 302 -29.77 14.37 13.48
C LYS A 302 -28.73 13.24 13.33
N VAL A 303 -28.34 12.86 12.12
CA VAL A 303 -27.47 11.69 11.85
C VAL A 303 -26.20 12.07 11.09
N HIS A 304 -26.21 13.23 10.44
CA HIS A 304 -25.18 13.70 9.54
C HIS A 304 -24.09 14.48 10.24
N TYR A 305 -22.84 14.16 9.89
CA TYR A 305 -21.71 15.05 10.10
C TYR A 305 -21.41 15.80 8.79
N PRO A 306 -21.52 17.14 8.76
CA PRO A 306 -21.43 17.93 7.52
C PRO A 306 -20.10 17.78 6.77
N TRP A 307 -19.04 17.34 7.45
CA TRP A 307 -17.73 17.09 6.84
C TRP A 307 -17.49 15.64 6.43
N ALA A 308 -18.35 14.67 6.78
CA ALA A 308 -18.10 13.25 6.52
C ALA A 308 -17.93 12.94 5.03
N ALA A 309 -18.79 13.49 4.17
CA ALA A 309 -18.67 13.35 2.71
C ALA A 309 -17.35 13.96 2.18
N GLY A 310 -16.97 15.14 2.68
CA GLY A 310 -15.73 15.81 2.30
C GLY A 310 -14.48 15.01 2.70
N ILE A 311 -14.46 14.48 3.93
CA ILE A 311 -13.37 13.63 4.41
C ILE A 311 -13.31 12.31 3.64
N SER A 312 -14.46 11.74 3.27
CA SER A 312 -14.52 10.55 2.42
C SER A 312 -13.89 10.80 1.06
N CYS A 313 -14.21 11.94 0.43
CA CYS A 313 -13.60 12.34 -0.84
C CYS A 313 -12.08 12.53 -0.71
N ALA A 314 -11.64 13.21 0.36
CA ALA A 314 -10.22 13.38 0.63
C ALA A 314 -9.50 12.03 0.84
N PHE A 315 -10.10 11.12 1.61
CA PHE A 315 -9.58 9.76 1.80
C PHE A 315 -9.47 9.02 0.47
N ILE A 316 -10.50 9.07 -0.38
CA ILE A 316 -10.49 8.42 -1.69
C ILE A 316 -9.36 8.97 -2.57
N LEU A 317 -9.20 10.29 -2.63
CA LEU A 317 -8.14 10.93 -3.41
C LEU A 317 -6.76 10.55 -2.90
N PHE A 318 -6.50 10.67 -1.60
CA PHE A 318 -5.22 10.29 -1.00
C PHE A 318 -4.91 8.81 -1.21
N PHE A 319 -5.91 7.94 -1.07
CA PHE A 319 -5.73 6.51 -1.28
C PHE A 319 -5.35 6.18 -2.72
N CYS A 320 -6.09 6.72 -3.72
CA CYS A 320 -5.80 6.45 -5.12
C CYS A 320 -4.39 6.93 -5.52
N ILE A 321 -3.99 8.12 -5.08
CA ILE A 321 -2.65 8.65 -5.37
C ILE A 321 -1.57 7.83 -4.63
N SER A 322 -1.82 7.43 -3.39
CA SER A 322 -0.91 6.58 -2.60
C SER A 322 -0.69 5.22 -3.26
N GLN A 323 -1.74 4.56 -3.74
CA GLN A 323 -1.65 3.27 -4.42
C GLN A 323 -0.89 3.39 -5.74
N LEU A 324 -1.25 4.38 -6.56
CA LEU A 324 -0.55 4.62 -7.83
C LEU A 324 0.93 4.94 -7.61
N SER A 325 1.26 5.83 -6.67
CA SER A 325 2.65 6.17 -6.36
C SER A 325 3.42 5.00 -5.75
N SER A 326 2.77 4.15 -4.95
CA SER A 326 3.36 2.91 -4.43
C SER A 326 3.69 1.93 -5.54
N LEU A 327 2.79 1.73 -6.51
CA LEU A 327 3.02 0.84 -7.65
C LEU A 327 4.11 1.39 -8.59
N LEU A 328 4.14 2.71 -8.82
CA LEU A 328 5.20 3.36 -9.59
C LEU A 328 6.56 3.21 -8.89
N LEU A 329 6.61 3.36 -7.56
CA LEU A 329 7.82 3.14 -6.78
C LEU A 329 8.25 1.67 -6.84
N LEU A 330 7.30 0.74 -6.80
CA LEU A 330 7.55 -0.69 -6.95
C LEU A 330 8.20 -1.00 -8.30
N ARG A 331 7.69 -0.37 -9.38
CA ARG A 331 8.20 -0.53 -10.75
C ARG A 331 9.59 0.08 -10.94
N TYR A 332 9.80 1.32 -10.49
CA TYR A 332 11.01 2.08 -10.81
C TYR A 332 12.11 2.00 -9.75
N ALA A 333 11.82 1.61 -8.52
CA ALA A 333 12.80 1.50 -7.44
C ALA A 333 13.13 0.03 -7.09
N ASP A 334 13.84 -0.18 -5.98
CA ASP A 334 14.43 -1.47 -5.61
C ASP A 334 13.43 -2.56 -5.20
N GLY A 335 12.14 -2.34 -5.43
CA GLY A 335 11.08 -3.30 -5.19
C GLY A 335 10.32 -3.12 -3.89
N ALA A 336 9.66 -4.20 -3.46
CA ALA A 336 8.76 -4.25 -2.32
C ALA A 336 9.48 -3.87 -1.02
N ASN A 337 10.72 -4.30 -0.84
CA ASN A 337 11.53 -4.00 0.34
C ASN A 337 11.76 -2.50 0.52
N TYR A 338 12.05 -1.76 -0.57
CA TYR A 338 12.24 -0.31 -0.49
C TYR A 338 10.93 0.42 -0.22
N LEU A 339 9.84 -0.03 -0.86
CA LEU A 339 8.50 0.51 -0.65
C LEU A 339 8.09 0.43 0.82
N VAL A 340 8.24 -0.72 1.48
CA VAL A 340 7.84 -0.85 2.89
C VAL A 340 8.71 -0.04 3.86
N ILE A 341 9.99 0.15 3.54
CA ILE A 341 10.88 1.02 4.33
C ILE A 341 10.47 2.49 4.19
N ILE A 342 10.10 2.94 2.99
CA ILE A 342 9.57 4.30 2.79
C ILE A 342 8.25 4.47 3.53
N GLN A 343 7.33 3.51 3.41
CA GLN A 343 6.03 3.57 4.06
C GLN A 343 6.14 3.52 5.59
N ALA A 344 7.23 2.98 6.15
CA ALA A 344 7.50 3.00 7.58
C ALA A 344 7.57 4.43 8.16
N LEU A 345 8.08 5.41 7.39
CA LEU A 345 8.17 6.81 7.81
C LEU A 345 6.81 7.43 8.11
N VAL A 346 5.73 6.92 7.50
CA VAL A 346 4.38 7.47 7.66
C VAL A 346 3.92 7.38 9.11
N ILE A 347 4.28 6.31 9.82
CA ILE A 347 3.78 6.10 11.19
C ILE A 347 4.24 7.20 12.16
N PRO A 348 5.54 7.50 12.30
CA PRO A 348 5.98 8.59 13.16
C PRO A 348 5.56 9.97 12.63
N LEU A 349 5.43 10.17 11.31
CA LEU A 349 4.94 11.44 10.75
C LEU A 349 3.47 11.70 11.10
N VAL A 350 2.63 10.66 11.06
CA VAL A 350 1.22 10.75 11.48
C VAL A 350 1.12 10.96 12.99
N ALA A 351 1.95 10.28 13.78
CA ALA A 351 2.03 10.54 15.22
C ALA A 351 2.43 11.99 15.51
N PHE A 352 3.44 12.51 14.82
CA PHE A 352 3.83 13.92 14.91
C PHE A 352 2.68 14.86 14.51
N PHE A 353 1.95 14.56 13.44
CA PHE A 353 0.78 15.33 13.04
C PHE A 353 -0.26 15.41 14.18
N TRP A 354 -0.57 14.31 14.85
CA TRP A 354 -1.51 14.27 15.96
C TRP A 354 -1.00 14.96 17.24
N THR A 355 0.30 15.26 17.36
CA THR A 355 0.79 16.15 18.43
C THR A 355 0.50 17.63 18.16
N MET A 356 0.22 17.98 16.89
CA MET A 356 -0.03 19.35 16.46
C MET A 356 -1.54 19.66 16.28
N PHE A 357 -2.33 18.64 15.99
CA PHE A 357 -3.76 18.75 15.70
C PHE A 357 -4.60 17.85 16.61
N THR A 358 -5.81 18.29 16.95
CA THR A 358 -6.78 17.47 17.70
C THR A 358 -8.15 17.50 17.02
N ASP A 359 -8.92 16.43 17.19
CA ASP A 359 -10.24 16.21 16.59
C ASP A 359 -11.39 16.12 17.61
N LYS A 360 -11.13 16.37 18.91
CA LYS A 360 -12.10 16.17 20.01
C LYS A 360 -13.45 16.91 19.87
N LYS A 361 -13.51 18.01 19.11
CA LYS A 361 -14.75 18.78 18.88
C LYS A 361 -14.85 19.34 17.48
N TYR A 362 -13.75 19.92 17.01
CA TYR A 362 -13.52 20.33 15.63
C TYR A 362 -12.05 20.07 15.30
N PHE A 363 -11.72 19.80 14.05
CA PHE A 363 -10.32 19.72 13.61
C PHE A 363 -9.70 21.11 13.74
N HIS A 364 -8.77 21.27 14.69
CA HIS A 364 -8.09 22.55 14.91
C HIS A 364 -6.64 22.33 15.35
N TRP A 365 -5.83 23.36 15.12
CA TRP A 365 -4.45 23.41 15.58
C TRP A 365 -4.41 23.57 17.10
N TYR A 366 -3.84 22.59 17.77
CA TYR A 366 -3.66 22.58 19.22
C TYR A 366 -2.38 21.83 19.56
N PRO A 367 -1.21 22.47 19.42
CA PRO A 367 0.07 21.82 19.60
C PRO A 367 0.28 21.47 21.08
N HIS A 368 0.49 20.19 21.35
CA HIS A 368 0.77 19.67 22.68
C HIS A 368 2.03 18.80 22.62
N PHE A 369 3.17 19.42 22.88
CA PHE A 369 4.47 18.76 22.90
C PHE A 369 4.65 18.00 24.21
N THR A 370 4.65 16.67 24.14
CA THR A 370 5.00 15.81 25.29
C THR A 370 6.38 15.20 25.11
N ILE A 371 6.84 14.46 26.12
CA ILE A 371 8.03 13.62 26.03
C ILE A 371 7.91 12.68 24.81
N SER A 372 6.70 12.20 24.51
CA SER A 372 6.40 11.36 23.35
C SER A 372 6.79 12.01 22.03
N THR A 373 6.62 13.33 21.88
CA THR A 373 7.04 14.05 20.67
C THR A 373 8.56 14.00 20.48
N GLY A 374 9.34 14.04 21.57
CA GLY A 374 10.80 13.89 21.51
C GLY A 374 11.23 12.53 20.97
N PHE A 375 10.59 11.44 21.42
CA PHE A 375 10.83 10.08 20.92
C PHE A 375 10.46 9.92 19.44
N ILE A 376 9.35 10.53 19.01
CA ILE A 376 8.94 10.56 17.60
C ILE A 376 10.01 11.26 16.74
N ILE A 377 10.49 12.44 17.17
CA ILE A 377 11.54 13.18 16.44
C ILE A 377 12.82 12.35 16.38
N ALA A 378 13.26 11.77 17.50
CA ALA A 378 14.45 10.92 17.55
C ALA A 378 14.35 9.72 16.60
N GLY A 379 13.19 9.06 16.57
CA GLY A 379 12.94 7.95 15.65
C GLY A 379 12.98 8.38 14.18
N VAL A 380 12.36 9.50 13.81
CA VAL A 380 12.45 10.05 12.43
C VAL A 380 13.89 10.38 12.05
N THR A 381 14.66 10.97 12.96
CA THR A 381 16.09 11.29 12.74
C THR A 381 16.93 10.04 12.48
N ILE A 382 16.52 8.86 12.96
CA ILE A 382 17.17 7.58 12.66
C ILE A 382 16.66 6.98 11.35
N ILE A 383 15.34 6.95 11.13
CA ILE A 383 14.73 6.30 9.96
C ILE A 383 15.14 7.03 8.67
N LEU A 384 15.14 8.37 8.65
CA LEU A 384 15.40 9.14 7.43
C LEU A 384 16.80 8.87 6.84
N PRO A 385 17.91 8.92 7.61
CA PRO A 385 19.21 8.47 7.13
C PRO A 385 19.22 7.01 6.69
N CYS A 386 18.52 6.11 7.39
CA CYS A 386 18.45 4.70 7.00
C CYS A 386 17.79 4.51 5.62
N VAL A 387 16.74 5.27 5.30
CA VAL A 387 16.10 5.25 3.98
C VAL A 387 17.04 5.76 2.89
N LEU A 388 17.75 6.87 3.15
CA LEU A 388 18.70 7.45 2.19
C LEU A 388 19.89 6.51 1.95
N LEU A 389 20.45 5.93 3.01
CA LEU A 389 21.53 4.95 2.92
C LEU A 389 21.09 3.67 2.21
N TYR A 390 19.86 3.20 2.45
CA TYR A 390 19.32 2.04 1.75
C TYR A 390 19.29 2.28 0.24
N SER A 391 18.81 3.45 -0.21
CA SER A 391 18.80 3.80 -1.64
C SER A 391 20.21 3.90 -2.20
N HIS A 392 21.17 4.42 -1.43
CA HIS A 392 22.56 4.50 -1.84
C HIS A 392 23.19 3.10 -1.99
N PHE A 393 23.01 2.22 -1.02
CA PHE A 393 23.53 0.85 -1.08
C PHE A 393 22.93 0.05 -2.23
N SER A 394 21.64 0.25 -2.54
CA SER A 394 21.05 -0.42 -3.69
C SER A 394 21.64 0.06 -5.01
N ALA A 395 21.89 1.37 -5.16
CA ALA A 395 22.56 1.89 -6.35
C ALA A 395 24.00 1.36 -6.51
N MET A 396 24.71 1.18 -5.39
CA MET A 396 26.06 0.60 -5.39
C MET A 396 26.06 -0.88 -5.79
N GLU A 397 25.13 -1.69 -5.25
CA GLU A 397 24.98 -3.10 -5.61
C GLU A 397 24.63 -3.28 -7.10
N GLU A 398 23.76 -2.42 -7.64
CA GLU A 398 23.43 -2.42 -9.08
C GLU A 398 24.64 -2.09 -9.96
N GLY A 399 25.50 -1.16 -9.53
CA GLY A 399 26.73 -0.80 -10.24
C GLY A 399 27.74 -1.94 -10.28
N ILE A 400 27.99 -2.61 -9.16
CA ILE A 400 28.94 -3.73 -9.08
C ILE A 400 28.51 -4.88 -10.01
N LEU A 401 27.21 -5.21 -10.03
CA LEU A 401 26.68 -6.26 -10.90
C LEU A 401 26.77 -5.93 -12.39
N ALA A 402 26.77 -4.64 -12.75
CA ALA A 402 26.95 -4.21 -14.14
C ALA A 402 28.40 -4.41 -14.59
N ASP A 403 29.36 -4.01 -13.76
CA ASP A 403 30.80 -4.14 -14.05
C ASP A 403 31.24 -5.62 -14.17
N ASP A 404 30.74 -6.52 -13.31
CA ASP A 404 31.07 -7.95 -13.37
C ASP A 404 30.55 -8.63 -14.66
N ASN A 405 29.37 -8.22 -15.16
CA ASN A 405 28.81 -8.78 -16.39
C ASN A 405 29.56 -8.30 -17.64
N ASP A 406 30.00 -7.04 -17.66
CA ASP A 406 30.76 -6.53 -18.79
C ASP A 406 32.17 -7.14 -18.85
N ASN A 407 32.82 -7.37 -17.70
CA ASN A 407 34.11 -8.08 -17.63
C ASN A 407 34.03 -9.56 -18.07
N ASN A 408 32.93 -10.26 -17.78
CA ASN A 408 32.72 -11.64 -18.24
C ASN A 408 32.35 -11.75 -19.72
N SER A 409 31.88 -10.67 -20.35
CA SER A 409 31.56 -10.65 -21.79
C SER A 409 32.76 -10.36 -22.70
N GLN A 410 33.90 -9.96 -22.12
CA GLN A 410 35.14 -9.67 -22.84
C GLN A 410 36.16 -10.82 -22.82
N ASN A 411 35.92 -11.87 -22.03
CA ASN A 411 36.67 -13.13 -22.02
C ASN A 411 35.89 -14.22 -22.74
#